data_AF-A0A1C2EFC4-F1
#
_entry.id   AF-A0A1C2EFC4-F1
#
_cell.length_a   1.000
_cell.length_b   1.000
_cell.length_c   1.000
_cell.angle_alpha   90.00
_cell.angle_beta   90.00
_cell.angle_gamma   90.00
#
_symmetry.space_group_name_H-M   'P 1'
#
loop_
_entity.id
_entity.type
_entity.pdbx_description
1 polymer ?
#
loop_
_entity_poly.entity_id
_entity_poly.type
_entity_poly.pdbx_seq_one_letter_code
_entity_poly.pdbx_strand_id
1 'polypeptide(L)'
;MFVIPLDLGASEAMQAMMVYSNVLYPQRVRYFFYICKEQLQGRCRKDLVMRLDKVMDVALVQSGEWHSRLTMVLREALELGALHRADHDFFLAQLGHCTPRRHEKPPIRGLQRTGN
;
A
#
# COMPACT_ATOMS: atom_id res chain seq x y z
N MET A 1 -13.53 -9.37 19.55
CA MET A 1 -12.09 -9.41 19.20
C MET A 1 -11.65 -7.98 18.86
N PHE A 2 -10.79 -7.36 19.67
CA PHE A 2 -10.40 -5.96 19.50
C PHE A 2 -9.38 -5.82 18.34
N VAL A 3 -9.58 -4.84 17.46
CA VAL A 3 -8.57 -4.44 16.47
C VAL A 3 -7.72 -3.37 17.15
N ILE A 4 -6.40 -3.55 17.17
CA ILE A 4 -5.47 -2.59 17.77
C ILE A 4 -5.11 -1.59 16.65
N PRO A 5 -5.27 -0.27 16.87
CA PRO A 5 -4.89 0.72 15.89
C PRO A 5 -3.37 0.78 15.69
N LEU A 6 -2.94 1.32 14.56
CA LEU A 6 -1.55 1.61 14.28
C LEU A 6 -0.96 2.51 15.38
N ASP A 7 0.23 2.18 15.87
CA ASP A 7 0.89 3.02 16.87
C ASP A 7 1.32 4.37 16.26
N LEU A 8 1.51 5.37 17.14
CA LEU A 8 1.86 6.72 16.73
C LEU A 8 3.19 6.77 15.96
N GLY A 9 4.19 6.00 16.38
CA GLY A 9 5.51 5.99 15.76
C GLY A 9 5.47 5.41 14.35
N ALA A 10 4.72 4.32 14.14
CA ALA A 10 4.51 3.74 12.82
C ALA A 10 3.72 4.68 11.89
N SER A 11 2.74 5.41 12.44
CA SER A 11 1.99 6.44 11.71
C SER A 11 2.89 7.59 11.26
N GLU A 12 3.73 8.12 12.15
CA GLU A 12 4.70 9.19 11.87
C GLU A 12 5.76 8.74 10.85
N ALA A 13 6.31 7.54 11.02
CA ALA A 13 7.27 6.96 10.09
C ALA A 13 6.69 6.83 8.67
N MET A 14 5.44 6.37 8.57
CA MET A 14 4.76 6.27 7.29
C MET A 14 4.52 7.63 6.64
N GLN A 15 4.02 8.62 7.39
CA GLN A 15 3.85 9.98 6.87
C GLN A 15 5.15 10.55 6.33
N ALA A 16 6.24 10.41 7.09
CA ALA A 16 7.56 10.86 6.66
C ALA A 16 7.99 10.18 5.36
N MET A 17 7.86 8.85 5.30
CA MET A 17 8.20 8.03 4.13
C MET A 17 7.40 8.41 2.87
N MET A 18 6.13 8.79 3.03
CA MET A 18 5.26 9.20 1.91
C MET A 18 5.59 10.59 1.37
N VAL A 19 6.04 11.51 2.23
CA VAL A 19 6.22 12.93 1.89
C VAL A 19 7.64 13.24 1.40
N TYR A 20 8.66 12.54 1.89
CA TYR A 20 10.05 12.86 1.55
C TYR A 20 10.33 12.88 0.04
N SER A 21 11.05 13.92 -0.40
CA SER A 21 11.29 14.21 -1.82
C SER A 21 12.20 13.20 -2.51
N ASN A 22 13.13 12.61 -1.76
CA ASN A 22 14.14 11.66 -2.23
C ASN A 22 13.63 10.22 -2.32
N VAL A 23 12.44 9.93 -1.77
CA VAL A 23 11.86 8.60 -1.86
C VAL A 23 11.25 8.42 -3.23
N LEU A 24 11.57 7.30 -3.89
CA LEU A 24 11.03 6.94 -5.19
C LEU A 24 9.64 6.30 -5.09
N TYR A 25 8.82 6.46 -6.14
CA TYR A 25 7.48 5.90 -6.23
C TYR A 25 7.40 4.41 -5.87
N PRO A 26 8.26 3.51 -6.42
CA PRO A 26 8.22 2.10 -6.06
C PRO A 26 8.56 1.84 -4.59
N GLN A 27 9.32 2.72 -3.94
CA GLN A 27 9.63 2.61 -2.52
C GLN A 27 8.43 3.05 -1.67
N ARG A 28 7.78 4.18 -2.01
CA ARG A 28 6.53 4.62 -1.36
C ARG A 28 5.46 3.54 -1.43
N VAL A 29 5.21 3.01 -2.63
CA VAL A 29 4.22 1.94 -2.83
C VAL A 29 4.56 0.71 -1.98
N ARG A 30 5.79 0.18 -2.05
CA ARG A 30 6.16 -1.01 -1.26
C ARG A 30 6.02 -0.77 0.23
N TYR A 31 6.43 0.40 0.71
CA TYR A 31 6.34 0.73 2.13
C TYR A 31 4.88 0.88 2.58
N PHE A 32 4.04 1.54 1.78
CA PHE A 32 2.61 1.63 2.03
C PHE A 32 1.99 0.24 2.21
N PHE A 33 2.23 -0.65 1.24
CA PHE A 33 1.69 -2.01 1.27
C PHE A 33 2.28 -2.86 2.40
N TYR A 34 3.53 -2.62 2.79
CA TYR A 34 4.13 -3.26 3.96
C TYR A 34 3.35 -2.91 5.23
N ILE A 35 3.14 -1.61 5.52
CA ILE A 35 2.41 -1.19 6.73
C ILE A 35 0.95 -1.68 6.71
N CYS A 36 0.26 -1.61 5.56
CA CYS A 36 -1.09 -2.19 5.46
C CYS A 36 -1.10 -3.68 5.78
N LYS A 37 -0.11 -4.44 5.31
CA LYS A 37 -0.02 -5.88 5.62
C LYS A 37 0.28 -6.13 7.09
N GLU A 38 1.19 -5.38 7.70
CA GLU A 38 1.48 -5.50 9.15
C GLU A 38 0.22 -5.26 9.98
N GLN A 39 -0.58 -4.24 9.65
CA GLN A 39 -1.84 -3.97 10.37
C GLN A 39 -2.90 -5.06 10.18
N LEU A 40 -2.87 -5.77 9.05
CA LEU A 40 -3.76 -6.90 8.79
C LEU A 40 -3.21 -8.22 9.34
N GLN A 41 -1.91 -8.30 9.66
CA GLN A 41 -1.23 -9.46 10.22
C GLN A 41 -1.44 -9.57 11.73
N GLY A 42 -2.67 -9.88 12.09
CA GLY A 42 -3.03 -10.41 13.41
C GLY A 42 -4.17 -11.43 13.35
N ARG A 43 -4.75 -11.67 12.17
CA ARG A 43 -6.02 -12.41 12.01
C ARG A 43 -6.02 -13.49 10.92
N CYS A 44 -4.85 -13.85 10.36
CA CYS A 44 -4.71 -14.92 9.35
C CYS A 44 -5.66 -14.83 8.14
N ARG A 45 -6.06 -13.62 7.71
CA ARG A 45 -6.88 -13.41 6.49
C ARG A 45 -5.98 -13.41 5.25
N LYS A 46 -5.44 -14.58 4.92
CA LYS A 46 -4.52 -14.79 3.78
C LYS A 46 -5.04 -14.21 2.47
N ASP A 47 -6.36 -14.27 2.24
CA ASP A 47 -6.99 -13.76 1.03
C ASP A 47 -6.85 -12.24 0.87
N LEU A 48 -7.00 -11.47 1.95
CA LEU A 48 -6.82 -10.01 1.93
C LEU A 48 -5.36 -9.65 1.63
N VAL A 49 -4.42 -10.36 2.27
CA VAL A 49 -2.98 -10.17 2.03
C VAL A 49 -2.61 -10.51 0.58
N MET A 50 -3.09 -11.63 0.04
CA MET A 50 -2.88 -12.00 -1.36
C MET A 50 -3.46 -10.98 -2.33
N ARG A 51 -4.63 -10.40 -2.02
CA ARG A 51 -5.21 -9.33 -2.83
C ARG A 51 -4.39 -8.06 -2.75
N LEU A 52 -3.88 -7.69 -1.58
CA LEU A 52 -2.96 -6.57 -1.43
C LEU A 52 -1.70 -6.76 -2.28
N ASP A 53 -1.08 -7.94 -2.27
CA ASP A 53 0.09 -8.23 -3.10
C ASP A 53 -0.24 -8.08 -4.60
N LYS A 54 -1.39 -8.59 -5.06
CA LYS A 54 -1.84 -8.39 -6.45
C LYS A 54 -2.05 -6.91 -6.79
N VAL A 55 -2.62 -6.11 -5.88
CA VAL A 55 -2.78 -4.66 -6.12
C VAL A 55 -1.43 -3.96 -6.14
N MET A 56 -0.50 -4.35 -5.28
CA MET A 56 0.86 -3.81 -5.24
C MET A 56 1.59 -4.05 -6.56
N ASP A 57 1.52 -5.26 -7.13
CA ASP A 57 2.15 -5.56 -8.42
C ASP A 57 1.63 -4.64 -9.54
N VAL A 58 0.32 -4.43 -9.59
CA VAL A 58 -0.34 -3.54 -10.54
C VAL A 58 0.08 -2.07 -10.31
N ALA A 59 0.20 -1.66 -9.05
CA ALA A 59 0.67 -0.32 -8.66
C ALA A 59 2.12 -0.09 -9.10
N LEU A 60 3.01 -1.07 -8.88
CA LEU A 60 4.43 -0.97 -9.21
C LEU A 60 4.67 -0.80 -10.71
N VAL A 61 3.87 -1.44 -11.56
CA VAL A 61 3.94 -1.28 -13.02
C VAL A 61 3.14 -0.08 -13.55
N GLN A 62 2.57 0.73 -12.65
CA GLN A 62 1.76 1.93 -12.94
C GLN A 62 0.65 1.66 -13.97
N SER A 63 -0.07 0.54 -13.82
CA SER A 63 -1.12 0.13 -14.76
C SER A 63 -2.49 0.09 -14.11
N GLY A 64 -3.53 0.36 -14.90
CA GLY A 64 -4.93 0.24 -14.47
C GLY A 64 -5.30 1.09 -13.24
N GLU A 65 -6.52 0.87 -12.74
CA GLU A 65 -7.09 1.58 -11.60
C GLU A 65 -6.80 0.86 -10.27
N TRP A 66 -5.54 0.86 -9.84
CA TRP A 66 -5.15 0.15 -8.62
C TRP A 66 -5.56 0.87 -7.32
N HIS A 67 -5.67 2.20 -7.34
CA HIS A 67 -6.14 2.99 -6.18
C HIS A 67 -7.58 2.61 -5.80
N SER A 68 -8.47 2.49 -6.79
CA SER A 68 -9.86 2.05 -6.60
C SER A 68 -9.91 0.63 -6.03
N ARG A 69 -9.08 -0.29 -6.56
CA ARG A 69 -8.97 -1.67 -6.06
C ARG A 69 -8.48 -1.73 -4.62
N LEU A 70 -7.49 -0.93 -4.26
CA LEU A 70 -6.98 -0.84 -2.89
C LEU A 70 -8.03 -0.30 -1.93
N THR A 71 -8.74 0.77 -2.33
CA THR A 71 -9.83 1.35 -1.53
C THR A 71 -10.89 0.31 -1.19
N MET A 72 -11.27 -0.54 -2.16
CA MET A 72 -12.20 -1.65 -1.92
C MET A 72 -11.65 -2.67 -0.93
N VAL A 73 -10.37 -3.04 -1.04
CA VAL A 73 -9.73 -4.00 -0.11
C VAL A 73 -9.68 -3.44 1.32
N LEU A 74 -9.36 -2.15 1.49
CA LEU A 74 -9.33 -1.52 2.82
C LEU A 74 -10.73 -1.40 3.43
N ARG A 75 -11.75 -1.06 2.64
CA ARG A 75 -13.15 -1.05 3.10
C ARG A 75 -13.60 -2.43 3.54
N GLU A 76 -13.33 -3.45 2.75
CA GLU A 76 -13.67 -4.84 3.09
C GLU A 76 -12.95 -5.29 4.36
N ALA A 77 -11.68 -4.91 4.54
CA ALA A 77 -10.95 -5.18 5.78
C ALA A 77 -11.59 -4.50 7.00
N LEU A 78 -12.11 -3.28 6.86
CA LEU A 78 -12.86 -2.58 7.90
C LEU A 78 -14.18 -3.30 8.23
N GLU A 79 -14.96 -3.68 7.22
CA GLU A 79 -16.24 -4.39 7.37
C GLU A 79 -16.07 -5.76 8.04
N LEU A 80 -15.00 -6.47 7.71
CA LEU A 80 -14.64 -7.75 8.33
C LEU A 80 -14.03 -7.59 9.73
N GLY A 81 -13.89 -6.36 10.22
CA GLY A 81 -13.24 -6.03 11.48
C GLY A 81 -11.77 -6.46 11.53
N ALA A 82 -11.10 -6.52 10.38
CA ALA A 82 -9.67 -6.81 10.26
C ALA A 82 -8.81 -5.54 10.34
N LEU A 83 -9.42 -4.36 10.18
CA LEU A 83 -8.76 -3.06 10.20
C LEU A 83 -9.53 -2.10 11.11
N HIS A 84 -8.83 -1.28 11.89
CA HIS A 84 -9.47 -0.28 12.73
C HIS A 84 -9.94 0.90 11.87
N ARG A 85 -11.03 1.58 12.27
CA ARG A 85 -11.57 2.71 11.48
C ARG A 85 -10.56 3.86 11.31
N ALA A 86 -9.83 4.19 12.36
CA ALA A 86 -8.79 5.22 12.31
C ALA A 86 -7.69 4.86 11.30
N ASP A 87 -7.26 3.60 11.27
CA ASP A 87 -6.22 3.13 10.34
C ASP A 87 -6.74 3.11 8.90
N HIS A 88 -8.01 2.74 8.70
CA HIS A 88 -8.65 2.83 7.39
C HIS A 88 -8.61 4.26 6.85
N ASP A 89 -9.06 5.24 7.64
CA ASP A 89 -9.11 6.64 7.22
C ASP A 89 -7.68 7.20 7.02
N PHE A 90 -6.74 6.80 7.88
CA PHE A 90 -5.33 7.12 7.73
C PHE A 90 -4.72 6.56 6.44
N PHE A 91 -4.94 5.27 6.13
CA PHE A 91 -4.42 4.66 4.92
C PHE A 91 -5.01 5.28 3.66
N LEU A 92 -6.29 5.65 3.65
CA LEU A 92 -6.89 6.37 2.53
C LEU A 92 -6.25 7.76 2.33
N ALA A 93 -5.93 8.47 3.41
CA ALA A 93 -5.19 9.73 3.31
C ALA A 93 -3.78 9.52 2.74
N GLN A 94 -3.06 8.49 3.21
CA GLN A 94 -1.70 8.20 2.73
C GLN A 94 -1.66 7.67 1.29
N LEU A 95 -2.73 7.01 0.83
CA LEU A 95 -2.84 6.48 -0.52
C LEU A 95 -2.69 7.61 -1.58
N GLY A 96 -3.15 8.82 -1.27
CA GLY A 96 -2.96 9.99 -2.16
C GLY A 96 -1.49 10.34 -2.44
N HIS A 97 -0.55 9.91 -1.61
CA HIS A 97 0.90 10.11 -1.83
C HIS A 97 1.55 8.99 -2.64
N CYS A 98 0.85 7.88 -2.88
CA CYS A 98 1.32 6.79 -3.72
C CYS A 98 1.03 7.07 -5.20
N THR A 99 1.45 8.22 -5.70
CA THR A 99 1.37 8.60 -7.11
C THR A 99 2.77 8.92 -7.64
N PRO A 100 3.07 8.62 -8.92
CA PRO A 100 4.33 9.06 -9.53
C PRO A 100 4.43 10.59 -9.54
N ARG A 101 5.59 11.11 -9.17
CA ARG A 101 5.95 12.52 -9.29
C ARG A 101 6.46 12.81 -10.70
N ARG A 102 6.41 14.08 -11.12
CA ARG A 102 6.78 14.52 -12.48
C ARG A 102 8.16 14.06 -12.96
N HIS A 103 9.12 13.90 -12.05
CA HIS A 103 10.50 13.49 -12.37
C HIS A 103 10.73 11.97 -12.26
N GLU A 104 9.75 11.21 -11.77
CA GLU A 104 9.87 9.76 -11.60
C GLU A 104 9.53 9.07 -12.92
N LYS A 105 10.55 8.52 -13.58
CA LYS A 105 10.34 7.75 -14.80
C LYS A 105 9.49 6.51 -14.50
N PRO A 106 8.51 6.16 -15.36
CA PRO A 106 7.81 4.90 -15.23
C PRO A 106 8.82 3.74 -15.34
N PRO A 107 8.54 2.59 -14.69
CA PRO A 107 9.38 1.41 -14.87
C PRO A 107 9.46 1.06 -16.35
N ILE A 108 10.68 0.83 -16.84
CA ILE A 108 10.93 0.47 -18.24
C ILE A 108 10.22 -0.87 -18.50
N ARG A 109 9.12 -0.85 -19.27
CA ARG A 109 8.50 -2.06 -19.81
C ARG A 109 9.48 -2.68 -20.81
N GLY A 110 10.11 -3.81 -20.48
CA GLY A 110 10.76 -4.63 -21.51
C GLY A 110 12.16 -5.17 -21.27
N LEU A 111 12.73 -5.17 -20.06
CA LEU A 111 13.87 -6.07 -19.81
C LEU A 111 13.37 -7.51 -19.57
N GLN A 112 12.86 -8.14 -20.65
CA GLN A 112 12.98 -9.59 -20.74
C GLN A 112 14.48 -9.89 -20.71
N ARG A 113 14.95 -10.54 -19.64
CA ARG A 113 16.27 -11.16 -19.64
C ARG A 113 16.26 -12.26 -20.69
N THR A 114 16.67 -11.95 -21.92
CA THR A 114 17.26 -12.94 -22.82
C THR A 114 18.64 -13.27 -22.27
N GLY A 115 18.69 -14.22 -21.34
CA GLY A 115 19.93 -14.88 -20.97
C GLY A 115 20.13 -16.07 -21.90
N ASN A 116 21.13 -15.95 -22.77
CA ASN A 116 21.74 -17.05 -23.52
C ASN A 116 22.27 -18.14 -22.59
#